data_AF-A0A2P2E0Z3-F1
#
_entry.id   AF-A0A2P2E0Z3-F1
#
_cell.length_a   1.000
_cell.length_b   1.000
_cell.length_c   1.000
_cell.angle_alpha   90.00
_cell.angle_beta   90.00
_cell.angle_gamma   90.00
#
_symmetry.space_group_name_H-M   'P 1'
#
loop_
_entity.id
_entity.type
_entity.pdbx_description
1 polymer ?
#
loop_
_entity_poly.entity_id
_entity_poly.type
_entity_poly.pdbx_seq_one_letter_code
_entity_poly.pdbx_strand_id
1 'polypeptide(L)'
;MDIFLSGGGLIAVLPTEILILTAVWFGGSLEGLGYLKSIIQSWKQWIHKKEELLLTAMSSSFILNLSTADQYLSIVIPARSFSQFAVEYKVKPKEIARALEDSGTLSSPLVPWNSCGAFMAGSLHVATISYLPFVWFNLIHISITVIRLLVQRKIK
;
A
#
# COMPACT_ATOMS: atom_id res chain seq x y z
N MET A 1 -8.79 -7.28 35.02
CA MET A 1 -7.62 -6.40 34.84
C MET A 1 -6.45 -7.34 35.09
N ASP A 2 -5.76 -7.94 34.12
CA ASP A 2 -5.06 -7.35 32.99
C ASP A 2 -4.71 -8.43 31.94
N ILE A 3 -5.56 -8.62 30.93
CA ILE A 3 -5.27 -9.50 29.77
C ILE A 3 -4.97 -8.64 28.52
N PHE A 4 -5.55 -7.44 28.44
CA PHE A 4 -5.29 -6.48 27.37
C PHE A 4 -3.94 -5.76 27.47
N LEU A 5 -3.38 -5.63 28.69
CA LEU A 5 -2.10 -4.96 28.94
C LEU A 5 -0.89 -5.90 28.96
N SER A 6 -1.12 -7.23 28.92
CA SER A 6 -0.11 -8.27 29.10
C SER A 6 0.35 -8.93 27.78
N GLY A 7 0.15 -8.26 26.64
CA GLY A 7 0.53 -8.74 25.31
C GLY A 7 2.04 -8.80 25.02
N GLY A 8 2.91 -8.90 26.04
CA GLY A 8 4.37 -9.06 25.91
C GLY A 8 5.15 -7.89 25.28
N GLY A 9 4.46 -6.81 24.89
CA GLY A 9 5.07 -5.59 24.34
C GLY A 9 5.92 -5.88 23.11
N LEU A 10 7.09 -5.24 23.01
CA LEU A 10 8.02 -5.42 21.88
C LEU A 10 8.37 -6.90 21.66
N ILE A 11 8.60 -7.66 22.74
CA ILE A 11 9.10 -9.05 22.67
C ILE A 11 8.10 -9.99 21.97
N ALA A 12 6.80 -9.78 22.18
CA ALA A 12 5.78 -10.61 21.56
C ALA A 12 5.60 -10.35 20.05
N VAL A 13 6.00 -9.17 19.56
CA VAL A 13 5.87 -8.78 18.14
C VAL A 13 7.17 -9.07 17.36
N LEU A 14 8.29 -9.31 18.05
CA LEU A 14 9.59 -9.59 17.43
C LEU A 14 9.58 -10.74 16.41
N PRO A 15 8.92 -11.90 16.63
CA PRO A 15 8.93 -12.99 15.66
C PRO A 15 8.27 -12.62 14.33
N THR A 16 7.15 -11.88 14.38
CA THR A 16 6.48 -11.36 13.19
C THR A 16 7.34 -10.30 12.50
N GLU A 17 7.96 -9.39 13.27
CA GLU A 17 8.84 -8.34 12.72
C GLU A 17 10.08 -8.91 12.04
N ILE A 18 10.73 -9.93 12.61
CA ILE A 18 11.90 -10.57 12.01
C ILE A 18 11.54 -11.25 10.68
N LEU A 19 10.38 -11.91 10.61
CA LEU A 19 9.86 -12.50 9.36
C LEU A 19 9.60 -11.42 8.29
N ILE A 20 9.00 -10.30 8.69
CA ILE A 20 8.74 -9.16 7.80
C ILE A 20 10.06 -8.54 7.34
N LEU A 21 11.02 -8.30 8.25
CA LEU A 21 12.33 -7.72 7.93
C LEU A 21 13.10 -8.58 6.93
N THR A 22 13.09 -9.90 7.10
CA THR A 22 13.71 -10.83 6.14
C THR A 22 13.00 -10.82 4.79
N ALA A 23 11.67 -10.75 4.75
CA ALA A 23 10.91 -10.60 3.52
C ALA A 23 11.20 -9.26 2.81
N VAL A 24 11.33 -8.16 3.56
CA VAL A 24 11.65 -6.82 3.03
C VAL A 24 13.06 -6.76 2.47
N TRP A 25 14.04 -7.37 3.13
CA TRP A 25 15.40 -7.47 2.62
C TRP A 25 15.47 -8.19 1.27
N PHE A 26 14.70 -9.27 1.13
CA PHE A 26 14.57 -9.97 -0.14
C PHE A 26 13.88 -9.10 -1.21
N GLY A 27 12.77 -8.43 -0.84
CA GLY A 27 12.06 -7.50 -1.73
C GLY A 27 12.91 -6.32 -2.20
N GLY A 28 13.70 -5.72 -1.31
CA GLY A 28 14.63 -4.63 -1.64
C GLY A 28 15.80 -5.10 -2.51
N SER A 29 16.26 -6.34 -2.33
CA SER A 29 17.27 -6.94 -3.22
C SER A 29 16.72 -7.11 -4.65
N LEU A 30 15.45 -7.53 -4.79
CA LEU A 30 14.75 -7.60 -6.09
C LEU A 30 14.52 -6.20 -6.71
N GLU A 31 14.28 -5.17 -5.89
CA GLU A 31 14.21 -3.78 -6.36
C GLU A 31 15.56 -3.30 -6.90
N GLY A 32 16.66 -3.62 -6.19
CA GLY A 32 18.02 -3.30 -6.61
C GLY A 32 18.41 -3.90 -7.97
N LEU A 33 17.83 -5.06 -8.30
CA LEU A 33 17.98 -5.70 -9.62
C LEU A 33 17.14 -5.04 -10.74
N GLY A 34 16.28 -4.08 -10.41
CA GLY A 34 15.51 -3.29 -11.37
C GLY A 34 14.22 -3.94 -11.89
N TYR A 35 13.86 -5.14 -11.41
CA TYR A 35 12.66 -5.84 -11.86
C TYR A 35 11.36 -5.07 -11.56
N LEU A 36 11.27 -4.51 -10.35
CA LEU A 36 10.11 -3.72 -9.92
C LEU A 36 9.95 -2.44 -10.75
N LYS A 37 11.05 -1.82 -11.16
CA LYS A 37 11.03 -0.63 -12.04
C LYS A 37 10.54 -0.97 -13.45
N SER A 38 10.93 -2.13 -13.98
CA SER A 38 10.47 -2.61 -15.30
C SER A 38 8.97 -2.90 -15.34
N ILE A 39 8.44 -3.51 -14.27
CA ILE A 39 7.00 -3.75 -14.11
C ILE A 39 6.23 -2.43 -14.09
N ILE A 40 6.69 -1.43 -13.33
CA ILE A 40 6.00 -0.14 -13.23
C ILE A 40 6.11 0.67 -14.54
N GLN A 41 7.24 0.60 -15.26
CA GLN A 41 7.34 1.21 -16.59
C GLN A 41 6.34 0.60 -17.59
N SER A 42 6.02 -0.70 -17.44
CA SER A 42 5.00 -1.37 -18.26
C SER A 42 3.59 -0.83 -18.01
N TRP A 43 3.35 -0.07 -16.93
CA TRP A 43 2.08 0.61 -16.69
C TRP A 43 1.98 1.99 -17.35
N LYS A 44 3.09 2.55 -17.87
CA LYS A 44 3.08 3.85 -18.57
C LYS A 44 2.10 3.87 -19.74
N GLN A 45 1.97 2.77 -20.48
CA GLN A 45 1.05 2.64 -21.62
C GLN A 45 -0.43 2.88 -21.26
N TRP A 46 -0.80 2.84 -19.98
CA TRP A 46 -2.18 3.06 -19.55
C TRP A 46 -2.45 4.50 -19.10
N ILE A 47 -1.44 5.36 -19.14
CA ILE A 47 -1.48 6.72 -18.59
C ILE A 47 -1.56 7.74 -19.73
N HIS A 48 -2.73 8.30 -19.96
CA HIS A 48 -2.93 9.39 -20.93
C HIS A 48 -3.34 10.69 -20.22
N LYS A 49 -4.01 10.57 -19.07
CA LYS A 49 -4.52 11.68 -18.26
C LYS A 49 -3.95 11.68 -16.84
N LYS A 50 -4.05 12.83 -16.17
CA LYS A 50 -3.65 12.99 -14.76
C LYS A 50 -4.37 12.02 -13.82
N GLU A 51 -5.65 11.81 -14.03
CA GLU A 51 -6.49 10.93 -13.21
C GLU A 51 -6.06 9.47 -13.39
N GLU A 52 -5.67 9.09 -14.60
CA GLU A 52 -5.13 7.76 -14.92
C GLU A 52 -3.77 7.55 -14.27
N LEU A 53 -2.91 8.59 -14.22
CA LEU A 53 -1.64 8.53 -13.49
C LEU A 53 -1.88 8.23 -12.01
N LEU A 54 -2.80 8.95 -11.37
CA LEU A 54 -3.12 8.78 -9.96
C LEU A 54 -3.74 7.41 -9.69
N LEU A 55 -4.70 6.97 -10.51
CA LEU A 55 -5.30 5.63 -10.40
C LEU A 55 -4.25 4.52 -10.59
N THR A 56 -3.35 4.68 -11.55
CA THR A 56 -2.28 3.72 -11.80
C THR A 56 -1.31 3.67 -10.62
N ALA A 57 -0.94 4.82 -10.05
CA ALA A 57 -0.12 4.86 -8.83
C ALA A 57 -0.84 4.18 -7.64
N MET A 58 -2.14 4.40 -7.48
CA MET A 58 -2.93 3.74 -6.43
C MET A 58 -2.97 2.24 -6.61
N SER A 59 -3.28 1.75 -7.82
CA SER A 59 -3.34 0.32 -8.13
C SER A 59 -1.96 -0.33 -7.99
N SER A 60 -0.91 0.39 -8.35
CA SER A 60 0.48 -0.05 -8.16
C SER A 60 0.77 -0.37 -6.71
N SER A 61 0.50 0.60 -5.84
CA SER A 61 0.74 0.48 -4.42
C SER A 61 -0.14 -0.61 -3.80
N PHE A 62 -1.40 -0.73 -4.22
CA PHE A 62 -2.29 -1.81 -3.78
C PHE A 62 -1.78 -3.20 -4.18
N ILE A 63 -1.38 -3.40 -5.44
CA ILE A 63 -0.85 -4.68 -5.94
C ILE A 63 0.44 -5.04 -5.22
N LEU A 64 1.31 -4.05 -5.00
CA LEU A 64 2.51 -4.25 -4.21
C LEU A 64 2.14 -4.65 -2.79
N ASN A 65 1.25 -3.97 -2.10
CA ASN A 65 0.82 -4.39 -0.75
C ASN A 65 0.25 -5.82 -0.68
N LEU A 66 -0.44 -6.25 -1.74
CA LEU A 66 -0.96 -7.61 -1.83
C LEU A 66 0.17 -8.63 -2.06
N SER A 67 1.24 -8.25 -2.77
CA SER A 67 2.33 -9.15 -3.15
C SER A 67 3.49 -9.12 -2.14
N THR A 68 3.89 -7.93 -1.71
CA THR A 68 4.90 -7.64 -0.71
C THR A 68 4.20 -7.51 0.64
N ALA A 69 4.58 -8.36 1.59
CA ALA A 69 4.10 -8.39 2.97
C ALA A 69 4.40 -7.12 3.79
N ASP A 70 4.73 -5.99 3.15
CA ASP A 70 5.23 -4.79 3.79
C ASP A 70 4.74 -3.50 3.10
N GLN A 71 4.24 -2.57 3.93
CA GLN A 71 3.72 -1.28 3.48
C GLN A 71 4.81 -0.36 2.91
N TYR A 72 6.03 -0.40 3.45
CA TYR A 72 7.10 0.52 3.04
C TYR A 72 7.46 0.30 1.57
N LEU A 73 7.60 -0.95 1.12
CA LEU A 73 7.83 -1.28 -0.29
C LEU A 73 6.68 -0.81 -1.19
N SER A 74 5.44 -0.96 -0.73
CA SER A 74 4.25 -0.55 -1.49
C SER A 74 4.16 0.96 -1.73
N ILE A 75 4.81 1.78 -0.91
CA ILE A 75 4.78 3.24 -1.02
C ILE A 75 6.03 3.77 -1.71
N VAL A 76 7.22 3.30 -1.30
CA VAL A 76 8.50 3.86 -1.77
C VAL A 76 8.75 3.55 -3.24
N ILE A 77 8.48 2.31 -3.67
CA ILE A 77 8.74 1.90 -5.05
C ILE A 77 7.84 2.68 -6.03
N PRO A 78 6.51 2.77 -5.82
CA PRO A 78 5.68 3.61 -6.66
C PRO A 78 6.00 5.10 -6.53
N ALA A 79 6.30 5.61 -5.34
CA ALA A 79 6.65 7.02 -5.16
C ALA A 79 7.83 7.43 -6.04
N ARG A 80 8.90 6.62 -6.04
CA ARG A 80 10.07 6.85 -6.90
C ARG A 80 9.73 6.73 -8.38
N SER A 81 8.99 5.69 -8.76
CA SER A 81 8.67 5.41 -10.17
C SER A 81 7.73 6.45 -10.78
N PHE A 82 6.68 6.84 -10.06
CA PHE A 82 5.69 7.81 -10.51
C PHE A 82 6.13 9.27 -10.31
N SER A 83 7.19 9.54 -9.56
CA SER A 83 7.77 10.90 -9.45
C SER A 83 8.21 11.45 -10.81
N GLN A 84 8.76 10.59 -11.68
CA GLN A 84 9.20 10.97 -13.03
C GLN A 84 8.00 11.31 -13.91
N PHE A 85 6.93 10.51 -13.83
CA PHE A 85 5.68 10.76 -14.54
C PHE A 85 4.93 11.98 -13.99
N ALA A 86 5.06 12.30 -12.70
CA ALA A 86 4.45 13.50 -12.14
C ALA A 86 4.94 14.78 -12.84
N VAL A 87 6.23 14.83 -13.19
CA VAL A 87 6.82 15.94 -13.95
C VAL A 87 6.30 15.95 -15.39
N GLU A 88 6.28 14.80 -16.06
CA GLU A 88 5.82 14.64 -17.45
C GLU A 88 4.36 15.08 -17.63
N TYR A 89 3.47 14.67 -16.71
CA TYR A 89 2.03 14.96 -16.78
C TYR A 89 1.63 16.22 -15.99
N LYS A 90 2.60 17.04 -15.54
CA LYS A 90 2.38 18.29 -14.77
C LYS A 90 1.47 18.10 -13.53
N VAL A 91 1.65 16.98 -12.84
CA VAL A 91 0.95 16.65 -11.60
C VAL A 91 1.78 17.07 -10.40
N LYS A 92 1.15 17.70 -9.40
CA LYS A 92 1.87 18.11 -8.19
C LYS A 92 2.34 16.86 -7.43
N PRO A 93 3.60 16.79 -6.96
CA PRO A 93 4.11 15.64 -6.20
C PRO A 93 3.25 15.27 -4.99
N LYS A 94 2.64 16.26 -4.33
CA LYS A 94 1.69 16.07 -3.22
C LYS A 94 0.48 15.22 -3.59
N GLU A 95 0.02 15.30 -4.84
CA GLU A 95 -1.14 14.51 -5.29
C GLU A 95 -0.77 13.04 -5.48
N ILE A 96 0.44 12.76 -5.97
CA ILE A 96 0.98 11.38 -6.04
C ILE A 96 1.20 10.83 -4.64
N ALA A 97 1.82 11.60 -3.75
CA ALA A 97 2.03 11.19 -2.36
C ALA A 97 0.71 10.86 -1.66
N ARG A 98 -0.31 11.71 -1.81
CA ARG A 98 -1.65 11.45 -1.28
C ARG A 98 -2.28 10.20 -1.90
N ALA A 99 -2.20 10.02 -3.22
CA ALA A 99 -2.74 8.83 -3.87
C ALA A 99 -2.08 7.53 -3.34
N LEU A 100 -0.77 7.55 -3.12
CA LEU A 100 -0.04 6.42 -2.55
C LEU A 100 -0.34 6.17 -1.08
N GLU A 101 -0.58 7.21 -0.29
CA GLU A 101 -1.02 7.06 1.09
C GLU A 101 -2.44 6.48 1.16
N ASP A 102 -3.35 7.01 0.31
CA ASP A 102 -4.74 6.59 0.24
C ASP A 102 -4.89 5.11 -0.14
N SER A 103 -3.98 4.53 -0.94
CA SER A 103 -4.01 3.10 -1.25
C SER A 103 -3.02 2.28 -0.42
N GLY A 104 -1.75 2.67 -0.38
CA GLY A 104 -0.68 1.93 0.30
C GLY A 104 -0.86 1.85 1.81
N THR A 105 -1.19 2.96 2.47
CA THR A 105 -1.36 2.93 3.94
C THR A 105 -2.67 2.27 4.33
N LEU A 106 -3.76 2.56 3.60
CA LEU A 106 -5.08 2.08 3.98
C LEU A 106 -5.35 0.64 3.54
N SER A 107 -4.63 0.10 2.55
CA SER A 107 -4.80 -1.29 2.12
C SER A 107 -3.89 -2.28 2.85
N SER A 108 -2.77 -1.83 3.42
CA SER A 108 -1.86 -2.66 4.24
C SER A 108 -2.60 -3.46 5.33
N PRO A 109 -3.47 -2.88 6.17
CA PRO A 109 -4.23 -3.61 7.17
C PRO A 109 -5.22 -4.65 6.62
N LEU A 110 -5.57 -4.58 5.33
CA LEU A 110 -6.55 -5.48 4.70
C LEU A 110 -5.92 -6.80 4.23
N VAL A 111 -4.58 -6.87 4.19
CA VAL A 111 -3.84 -8.01 3.66
C VAL A 111 -3.32 -8.87 4.82
N PRO A 112 -3.74 -10.14 4.96
CA PRO A 112 -3.45 -10.95 6.14
C PRO A 112 -1.96 -11.18 6.43
N TRP A 113 -1.17 -11.27 5.36
CA TRP A 113 0.28 -11.47 5.44
C TRP A 113 1.08 -10.18 5.43
N ASN A 114 0.42 -9.01 5.43
CA ASN A 114 1.10 -7.73 5.54
C ASN A 114 1.34 -7.39 7.02
N SER A 115 2.42 -6.66 7.33
CA SER A 115 2.81 -6.25 8.68
C SER A 115 1.66 -5.69 9.53
N CYS A 116 0.91 -4.71 9.00
CA CYS A 116 -0.23 -4.13 9.72
C CYS A 116 -1.39 -5.10 9.87
N GLY A 117 -1.60 -5.97 8.87
CA GLY A 117 -2.63 -7.00 8.92
C GLY A 117 -2.36 -8.06 9.99
N ALA A 118 -1.12 -8.54 10.05
CA ALA A 118 -0.62 -9.49 11.05
C ALA A 118 -0.66 -8.89 12.47
N PHE A 119 -0.24 -7.63 12.61
CA PHE A 119 -0.29 -6.93 13.90
C PHE A 119 -1.73 -6.80 14.43
N MET A 120 -2.68 -6.40 13.58
CA MET A 120 -4.08 -6.29 13.99
C MET A 120 -4.72 -7.65 14.28
N ALA A 121 -4.41 -8.68 13.48
CA ALA A 121 -4.91 -10.02 13.72
C ALA A 121 -4.38 -10.59 15.04
N GLY A 122 -3.10 -10.37 15.32
CA GLY A 122 -2.48 -10.76 16.59
C GLY A 122 -3.03 -9.99 17.78
N SER A 123 -3.20 -8.67 17.66
CA SER A 123 -3.71 -7.82 18.75
C SER A 123 -5.18 -8.12 19.08
N LEU A 124 -6.02 -8.23 18.05
CA LEU A 124 -7.45 -8.49 18.21
C LEU A 124 -7.76 -9.97 18.45
N HIS A 125 -6.77 -10.86 18.32
CA HIS A 125 -6.94 -12.32 18.41
C HIS A 125 -8.01 -12.87 17.46
N VAL A 126 -8.17 -12.23 16.29
CA VAL A 126 -9.10 -12.66 15.24
C VAL A 126 -8.40 -12.65 13.89
N ALA A 127 -8.81 -13.53 12.98
CA ALA A 127 -8.26 -13.54 11.63
C ALA A 127 -8.56 -12.22 10.90
N THR A 128 -7.69 -11.81 9.97
CA THR A 128 -7.86 -10.59 9.17
C THR A 128 -9.21 -10.48 8.51
N ILE A 129 -9.70 -11.57 7.92
CA ILE A 129 -11.02 -11.63 7.27
C ILE A 129 -12.16 -11.30 8.25
N SER A 130 -11.99 -11.59 9.54
CA SER A 130 -13.01 -11.34 10.57
C SER A 130 -13.13 -9.87 10.93
N TYR A 131 -12.02 -9.11 10.98
CA TYR A 131 -12.08 -7.66 11.23
C TYR A 131 -12.25 -6.83 9.95
N LEU A 132 -11.98 -7.41 8.78
CA LEU A 132 -12.05 -6.73 7.48
C LEU A 132 -13.37 -5.97 7.21
N PRO A 133 -14.56 -6.47 7.56
CA PRO A 133 -15.79 -5.69 7.36
C PRO A 133 -15.94 -4.50 8.32
N PHE A 134 -15.16 -4.43 9.40
CA PHE A 134 -15.26 -3.40 10.43
C PHE A 134 -14.25 -2.25 10.27
N VAL A 135 -13.29 -2.37 9.34
CA VAL A 135 -12.32 -1.30 9.00
C VAL A 135 -12.95 -0.25 8.07
N TRP A 136 -14.05 0.33 8.52
CA TRP A 136 -14.87 1.30 7.78
C TRP A 136 -14.07 2.47 7.22
N PHE A 137 -13.15 3.03 8.02
CA PHE A 137 -12.31 4.13 7.57
C PHE A 137 -11.50 3.77 6.32
N ASN A 138 -10.80 2.63 6.33
CA ASN A 138 -9.99 2.19 5.21
C ASN A 138 -10.86 1.94 3.95
N LEU A 139 -11.95 1.17 4.12
CA LEU A 139 -12.82 0.79 3.01
C LEU A 139 -13.52 1.99 2.38
N ILE A 140 -14.10 2.87 3.21
CA ILE A 140 -14.83 4.06 2.75
C ILE A 140 -13.86 5.02 2.09
N HIS A 141 -12.70 5.29 2.70
CA HIS A 141 -11.75 6.26 2.19
C HIS A 141 -11.16 5.83 0.83
N ILE A 142 -10.69 4.59 0.71
CA ILE A 142 -10.22 4.03 -0.57
C ILE A 142 -11.32 4.15 -1.63
N SER A 143 -12.55 3.75 -1.28
CA SER A 143 -13.69 3.79 -2.21
C SER A 143 -13.99 5.21 -2.69
N ILE A 144 -14.04 6.20 -1.78
CA ILE A 144 -14.30 7.60 -2.13
C ILE A 144 -13.19 8.15 -3.04
N THR A 145 -11.92 7.91 -2.71
CA THR A 145 -10.80 8.40 -3.53
C THR A 145 -10.84 7.81 -4.93
N VAL A 146 -11.06 6.50 -5.07
CA VAL A 146 -11.16 5.83 -6.38
C VAL A 146 -12.36 6.35 -7.17
N ILE A 147 -13.54 6.45 -6.56
CA ILE A 147 -14.75 6.98 -7.22
C ILE A 147 -14.51 8.40 -7.71
N ARG A 148 -13.93 9.27 -6.88
CA ARG A 148 -13.63 10.66 -7.24
C ARG A 148 -12.73 10.73 -8.48
N LEU A 149 -11.67 9.93 -8.53
CA LEU A 149 -10.75 9.89 -9.68
C LEU A 149 -11.44 9.33 -10.94
N LEU A 150 -12.28 8.30 -10.81
CA LEU A 150 -13.05 7.75 -11.93
C LEU A 150 -14.07 8.75 -12.49
N VAL A 151 -14.74 9.51 -11.63
CA VAL A 151 -15.67 10.57 -12.05
C VAL A 151 -14.92 11.68 -12.78
N GLN A 152 -13.78 12.13 -12.25
CA GLN A 152 -12.94 13.14 -12.89
C GLN A 152 -12.40 12.68 -14.26
N ARG A 153 -12.07 11.39 -14.39
CA ARG A 153 -11.64 10.79 -15.67
C ARG A 153 -12.72 10.83 -16.75
N LYS A 154 -14.02 10.75 -16.40
CA LYS A 154 -15.14 10.77 -17.35
C LYS A 154 -15.56 12.17 -17.81
N ILE A 155 -15.24 13.22 -17.04
CA ILE A 155 -15.72 14.59 -17.27
C ILE A 155 -14.83 15.38 -18.27
N LYS A 156 -13.65 14.86 -18.61
CA LYS A 156 -12.70 15.41 -19.60
C LYS A 156 -12.36 14.38 -20.64
#